data_AF-A0A536A4I9-F1
#
_entry.id   AF-A0A536A4I9-F1
#
_cell.length_a   1.000
_cell.length_b   1.000
_cell.length_c   1.000
_cell.angle_alpha   90.00
_cell.angle_beta   90.00
_cell.angle_gamma   90.00
#
_symmetry.space_group_name_H-M   'P 1'
#
loop_
_entity.id
_entity.type
_entity.pdbx_description
1 polymer ?
#
loop_
_entity_poly.entity_id
_entity_poly.type
_entity_poly.pdbx_seq_one_letter_code
_entity_poly.pdbx_strand_id
1 'polypeptide(L)'
;MTTIPSRDQEAAITSLQQRILSCRLCQQHGYIPIAHPIVSGKASDRVLVIGQAPGHRSVTNNLPFSGPGGRILQKWLEQAGFPPRYLHEHTYLSSLTRCDPGRSPKGNGDRRPSPQEVALCRPYLEEEIRLLQPKVVLLVGTMAIEAFFGKVRLEEVIGTYEERDGMLLLPLPHPSGVSRWLNDPAHQKLLQQTLGLLSSWRVTFAL
;
A
#
# COMPACT_ATOMS: atom_id res chain seq x y z
N MET A 1 -18.92 15.57 -2.45
CA MET A 1 -19.18 15.29 -3.87
C MET A 1 -18.06 14.42 -4.40
N THR A 2 -18.36 13.18 -4.82
CA THR A 2 -17.38 12.27 -5.42
C THR A 2 -17.06 12.77 -6.82
N THR A 3 -15.83 13.24 -7.05
CA THR A 3 -15.37 13.64 -8.38
C THR A 3 -15.20 12.38 -9.23
N ILE A 4 -16.05 12.24 -10.25
CA ILE A 4 -15.91 11.20 -11.27
C ILE A 4 -14.60 11.48 -12.04
N PRO A 5 -13.69 10.51 -12.20
CA PRO A 5 -12.46 10.74 -12.93
C PRO A 5 -12.77 11.13 -14.38
N SER A 6 -11.94 11.99 -14.97
CA SER A 6 -12.06 12.31 -16.39
C SER A 6 -11.67 11.08 -17.24
N ARG A 7 -12.19 11.00 -18.47
CA ARG A 7 -11.75 9.97 -19.43
C ARG A 7 -10.24 9.98 -19.64
N ASP A 8 -9.63 11.17 -19.61
CA ASP A 8 -8.19 11.33 -19.74
C ASP A 8 -7.43 10.77 -18.53
N GLN A 9 -7.97 10.93 -17.31
CA GLN A 9 -7.39 10.36 -16.10
C GLN A 9 -7.47 8.82 -16.10
N GLU A 10 -8.60 8.25 -16.53
CA GLU A 10 -8.74 6.80 -16.71
C GLU A 10 -7.73 6.26 -17.72
N ALA A 11 -7.64 6.89 -18.90
CA ALA A 11 -6.68 6.51 -19.94
C ALA A 11 -5.22 6.63 -19.45
N ALA A 12 -4.89 7.68 -18.68
CA ALA A 12 -3.56 7.88 -18.11
C ALA A 12 -3.20 6.78 -17.10
N ILE A 13 -4.13 6.41 -16.21
CA ILE A 13 -3.93 5.32 -15.25
C ILE A 13 -3.76 3.99 -15.98
N THR A 14 -4.58 3.70 -16.99
CA THR A 14 -4.42 2.49 -17.80
C THR A 14 -3.06 2.46 -18.50
N SER A 15 -2.62 3.58 -19.10
CA SER A 15 -1.32 3.69 -19.74
C SER A 15 -0.16 3.46 -18.76
N LEU A 16 -0.23 4.06 -17.57
CA LEU A 16 0.74 3.85 -16.49
C LEU A 16 0.79 2.38 -16.06
N GLN A 17 -0.37 1.74 -15.86
CA GLN A 17 -0.44 0.33 -15.50
C GLN A 17 0.19 -0.57 -16.56
N GLN A 18 -0.01 -0.30 -17.85
CA GLN A 18 0.66 -1.04 -18.93
C GLN A 18 2.18 -0.87 -18.92
N ARG A 19 2.68 0.35 -18.65
CA ARG A 19 4.13 0.57 -18.50
C ARG A 19 4.69 -0.21 -17.31
N ILE A 20 4.01 -0.21 -16.16
CA ILE A 20 4.39 -0.99 -14.98
C ILE A 20 4.47 -2.48 -15.35
N LEU A 21 3.45 -3.03 -16.01
CA LEU A 21 3.39 -4.44 -16.41
C LEU A 21 4.53 -4.84 -17.37
N SER A 22 4.95 -3.91 -18.24
CA SER A 22 6.05 -4.13 -19.18
C SER A 22 7.45 -3.92 -18.58
N CYS A 23 7.56 -3.36 -17.38
CA CYS A 23 8.84 -2.99 -16.78
C CYS A 23 9.74 -4.21 -16.46
N ARG A 24 11.03 -4.11 -16.79
CA ARG A 24 12.06 -5.14 -16.51
C ARG A 24 13.32 -4.59 -15.81
N LEU A 25 13.33 -3.34 -15.36
CA LEU A 25 14.53 -2.66 -14.86
C LEU A 25 15.21 -3.39 -13.69
N CYS A 26 14.47 -3.78 -12.65
CA CYS A 26 15.08 -4.49 -11.51
C CYS A 26 15.73 -5.83 -11.91
N GLN A 27 15.18 -6.50 -12.92
CA GLN A 27 15.77 -7.73 -13.48
C GLN A 27 17.01 -7.41 -14.32
N GLN A 28 16.95 -6.38 -15.18
CA GLN A 28 18.08 -5.96 -16.01
C GLN A 28 19.29 -5.52 -15.17
N HIS A 29 19.05 -4.90 -14.01
CA HIS A 29 20.08 -4.55 -13.04
C HIS A 29 20.53 -5.72 -12.14
N GLY A 30 19.91 -6.90 -12.27
CA GLY A 30 20.30 -8.11 -11.53
C GLY A 30 19.83 -8.17 -10.07
N TYR A 31 18.89 -7.31 -9.63
CA TYR A 31 18.37 -7.33 -8.26
C TYR A 31 17.35 -8.46 -8.02
N ILE A 32 16.63 -8.86 -9.08
CA ILE A 32 15.69 -9.98 -9.07
C ILE A 32 15.93 -10.86 -10.30
N PRO A 33 15.70 -12.18 -10.22
CA PRO A 33 15.92 -13.07 -11.35
C PRO A 33 14.86 -12.91 -12.44
N ILE A 34 13.61 -12.61 -12.05
CA ILE A 34 12.45 -12.52 -12.94
C ILE A 34 11.58 -11.36 -12.50
N ALA A 35 11.29 -10.44 -13.42
CA ALA A 35 10.31 -9.38 -13.21
C ALA A 35 8.90 -9.90 -13.48
N HIS A 36 8.05 -9.79 -12.46
CA HIS A 36 6.61 -10.05 -12.55
C HIS A 36 5.87 -8.89 -11.86
N PRO A 37 5.83 -7.71 -12.49
CA PRO A 37 5.09 -6.58 -11.95
C PRO A 37 3.59 -6.87 -11.92
N ILE A 38 2.91 -6.41 -10.86
CA ILE A 38 1.46 -6.52 -10.71
C ILE A 38 0.86 -5.13 -10.44
N VAL A 39 -0.39 -4.92 -10.88
CA VAL A 39 -1.14 -3.66 -10.74
C VAL A 39 -2.56 -3.95 -10.26
N SER A 40 -3.21 -2.99 -9.60
CA SER A 40 -4.59 -3.11 -9.14
C SER A 40 -5.18 -1.74 -8.83
N GLY A 41 -6.50 -1.61 -9.01
CA GLY A 41 -7.25 -0.38 -8.79
C GLY A 41 -7.60 0.36 -10.08
N LYS A 42 -8.41 1.40 -9.92
CA LYS A 42 -8.98 2.25 -10.97
C LYS A 42 -8.80 3.72 -10.62
N ALA A 43 -8.94 4.60 -11.63
CA ALA A 43 -8.76 6.04 -11.46
C ALA A 43 -9.75 6.69 -10.46
N SER A 44 -10.90 6.05 -10.20
CA SER A 44 -11.89 6.54 -9.24
C SER A 44 -11.61 6.14 -7.78
N ASP A 45 -10.59 5.32 -7.52
CA ASP A 45 -10.26 4.93 -6.15
C ASP A 45 -9.67 6.11 -5.37
N ARG A 46 -10.32 6.46 -4.26
CA ARG A 46 -9.94 7.61 -3.42
C ARG A 46 -9.04 7.23 -2.25
N VAL A 47 -8.84 5.93 -2.03
CA VAL A 47 -7.93 5.37 -1.05
C VAL A 47 -6.80 4.66 -1.78
N LEU A 48 -5.57 5.09 -1.54
CA LEU A 48 -4.36 4.44 -2.03
C LEU A 48 -3.72 3.64 -0.90
N VAL A 49 -3.45 2.37 -1.12
CA VAL A 49 -2.74 1.51 -0.15
C VAL A 49 -1.33 1.26 -0.66
N ILE A 50 -0.33 1.57 0.16
CA ILE A 50 1.09 1.40 -0.18
C ILE A 50 1.73 0.40 0.78
N GLY A 51 2.11 -0.76 0.25
CA GLY A 51 2.92 -1.75 0.97
C GLY A 51 4.40 -1.69 0.59
N GLN A 52 5.17 -2.66 1.08
CA GLN A 52 6.59 -2.80 0.74
C GLN A 52 6.81 -3.29 -0.70
N ALA A 53 6.28 -4.47 -1.01
CA ALA A 53 6.41 -5.14 -2.30
C ALA A 53 5.33 -6.23 -2.42
N PRO A 54 5.01 -6.72 -3.63
CA PRO A 54 4.26 -7.97 -3.79
C PRO A 54 4.98 -9.12 -3.10
N GLY A 55 4.22 -9.97 -2.41
CA GLY A 55 4.72 -11.26 -1.96
C GLY A 55 4.38 -12.37 -2.96
N HIS A 56 4.90 -13.57 -2.73
CA HIS A 56 4.71 -14.72 -3.62
C HIS A 56 3.24 -14.97 -4.00
N ARG A 57 2.32 -14.96 -3.02
CA ARG A 57 0.87 -15.16 -3.28
C ARG A 57 0.27 -14.04 -4.15
N SER A 58 0.76 -12.82 -4.03
CA SER A 58 0.30 -11.71 -4.86
C SER A 58 0.72 -11.89 -6.30
N VAL A 59 1.93 -12.38 -6.55
CA VAL A 59 2.39 -12.75 -7.89
C VAL A 59 1.61 -13.93 -8.44
N THR A 60 1.43 -15.01 -7.66
CA THR A 60 0.65 -16.19 -8.10
C THR A 60 -0.79 -15.83 -8.50
N ASN A 61 -1.42 -14.93 -7.74
CA ASN A 61 -2.82 -14.54 -7.97
C ASN A 61 -2.97 -13.31 -8.88
N ASN A 62 -1.86 -12.71 -9.31
CA ASN A 62 -1.83 -11.42 -10.01
C ASN A 62 -2.66 -10.33 -9.29
N LEU A 63 -2.57 -10.29 -7.95
CA LEU A 63 -3.39 -9.41 -7.10
C LEU A 63 -2.59 -8.97 -5.85
N PRO A 64 -2.27 -7.67 -5.71
CA PRO A 64 -1.64 -7.15 -4.50
C PRO A 64 -2.44 -7.50 -3.24
N PHE A 65 -1.75 -7.69 -2.12
CA PHE A 65 -2.37 -8.01 -0.83
C PHE A 65 -3.22 -9.30 -0.79
N SER A 66 -3.17 -10.20 -1.77
CA SER A 66 -3.94 -11.47 -1.76
C SER A 66 -3.51 -12.51 -0.70
N GLY A 67 -2.48 -12.22 0.09
CA GLY A 67 -1.97 -13.10 1.16
C GLY A 67 -2.67 -12.93 2.52
N PRO A 68 -2.14 -13.55 3.59
CA PRO A 68 -2.65 -13.39 4.95
C PRO A 68 -2.70 -11.93 5.42
N GLY A 69 -1.72 -11.11 5.02
CA GLY A 69 -1.66 -9.69 5.36
C GLY A 69 -2.85 -8.90 4.84
N GLY A 70 -3.25 -9.08 3.58
CA GLY A 70 -4.42 -8.36 3.07
C GLY A 70 -5.74 -8.87 3.63
N ARG A 71 -5.84 -10.15 4.03
CA ARG A 71 -7.02 -10.62 4.79
C ARG A 71 -7.16 -9.92 6.13
N ILE A 72 -6.05 -9.67 6.83
CA ILE A 72 -6.05 -8.93 8.09
C ILE A 72 -6.35 -7.45 7.84
N LEU A 73 -5.75 -6.85 6.81
CA LEU A 73 -6.04 -5.46 6.43
C LEU A 73 -7.52 -5.26 6.06
N GLN A 74 -8.12 -6.18 5.31
CA GLN A 74 -9.55 -6.18 5.01
C GLN A 74 -10.40 -6.25 6.29
N LYS A 75 -10.03 -7.10 7.27
CA LYS A 75 -10.72 -7.14 8.58
C LYS A 75 -10.59 -5.83 9.36
N TRP A 76 -9.47 -5.12 9.23
CA TRP A 76 -9.30 -3.80 9.86
C TRP A 76 -10.18 -2.74 9.19
N LEU A 77 -10.30 -2.78 7.86
CA LEU A 77 -11.25 -1.93 7.14
C LEU A 77 -12.69 -2.22 7.57
N GLU A 78 -13.07 -3.49 7.71
CA GLU A 78 -14.40 -3.88 8.23
C GLU A 78 -14.65 -3.38 9.66
N GLN A 79 -13.64 -3.44 10.55
CA GLN A 79 -13.72 -2.84 11.88
C GLN A 79 -13.89 -1.31 11.85
N ALA A 80 -13.32 -0.63 10.84
CA ALA A 80 -13.54 0.79 10.58
C ALA A 80 -14.88 1.06 9.83
N GLY A 81 -15.72 0.05 9.65
CA GLY A 81 -17.07 0.19 9.07
C GLY A 81 -17.11 0.18 7.54
N PHE A 82 -16.02 -0.18 6.86
CA PHE A 82 -16.04 -0.42 5.42
C PHE A 82 -16.70 -1.76 5.09
N PRO A 83 -17.30 -1.92 3.89
CA PRO A 83 -17.93 -3.17 3.51
C PRO A 83 -16.90 -4.30 3.32
N PRO A 84 -17.34 -5.57 3.36
CA PRO A 84 -16.52 -6.69 2.92
C PRO A 84 -15.96 -6.47 1.52
N ARG A 85 -14.74 -6.96 1.27
CA ARG A 85 -14.00 -6.84 0.00
C ARG A 85 -13.59 -5.42 -0.42
N TYR A 86 -13.86 -4.39 0.39
CA TYR A 86 -13.51 -3.00 0.09
C TYR A 86 -12.06 -2.82 -0.37
N LEU A 87 -11.10 -3.53 0.26
CA LEU A 87 -9.68 -3.45 -0.09
C LEU A 87 -9.42 -3.68 -1.58
N HIS A 88 -10.09 -4.64 -2.21
CA HIS A 88 -9.83 -4.99 -3.61
C HIS A 88 -10.81 -4.33 -4.59
N GLU A 89 -11.98 -3.88 -4.13
CA GLU A 89 -13.03 -3.32 -4.99
C GLU A 89 -13.02 -1.78 -5.08
N HIS A 90 -12.47 -1.12 -4.06
CA HIS A 90 -12.59 0.33 -3.85
C HIS A 90 -11.30 1.03 -3.42
N THR A 91 -10.16 0.33 -3.50
CA THR A 91 -8.85 0.96 -3.23
C THR A 91 -7.86 0.67 -4.34
N TYR A 92 -6.98 1.64 -4.58
CA TYR A 92 -5.84 1.45 -5.45
C TYR A 92 -4.72 0.78 -4.64
N LEU A 93 -4.26 -0.40 -5.08
CA LEU A 93 -3.27 -1.17 -4.32
C LEU A 93 -1.90 -1.08 -4.99
N SER A 94 -0.97 -0.49 -4.26
CA SER A 94 0.39 -0.19 -4.71
C SER A 94 1.43 -0.64 -3.68
N SER A 95 2.71 -0.48 -4.03
CA SER A 95 3.83 -0.77 -3.15
C SER A 95 5.11 -0.05 -3.61
N LEU A 96 6.10 0.04 -2.72
CA LEU A 96 7.38 0.71 -3.02
C LEU A 96 8.13 0.05 -4.20
N THR A 97 8.00 -1.26 -4.37
CA THR A 97 8.54 -1.99 -5.54
C THR A 97 7.49 -2.86 -6.20
N ARG A 98 7.54 -2.99 -7.54
CA ARG A 98 6.46 -3.62 -8.32
C ARG A 98 6.52 -5.14 -8.43
N CYS A 99 7.64 -5.76 -8.10
CA CYS A 99 7.87 -7.20 -8.26
C CYS A 99 8.11 -7.86 -6.90
N ASP A 100 7.91 -9.17 -6.82
CA ASP A 100 8.33 -9.98 -5.67
C ASP A 100 9.85 -9.97 -5.55
N PRO A 101 10.42 -9.47 -4.43
CA PRO A 101 11.85 -9.43 -4.23
C PRO A 101 12.43 -10.83 -3.95
N GLY A 102 11.60 -11.83 -3.65
CA GLY A 102 12.00 -13.17 -3.26
C GLY A 102 12.08 -13.34 -1.75
N ARG A 103 12.49 -14.52 -1.30
CA ARG A 103 12.43 -14.91 0.11
C ARG A 103 13.55 -14.28 0.94
N SER A 104 13.24 -13.95 2.19
CA SER A 104 14.22 -13.57 3.19
C SER A 104 15.20 -14.73 3.41
N PRO A 105 16.53 -14.47 3.44
CA PRO A 105 17.52 -15.50 3.79
C PRO A 105 17.29 -16.11 5.19
N LYS A 106 16.56 -15.42 6.06
CA LYS A 106 16.18 -15.88 7.40
C LYS A 106 14.96 -16.80 7.42
N GLY A 107 14.33 -17.06 6.27
CA GLY A 107 13.18 -17.98 6.12
C GLY A 107 11.85 -17.48 6.69
N ASN A 108 11.78 -16.25 7.20
CA ASN A 108 10.64 -15.71 7.94
C ASN A 108 9.66 -14.87 7.09
N GLY A 109 9.75 -14.96 5.75
CA GLY A 109 8.92 -14.19 4.84
C GLY A 109 9.67 -13.77 3.58
N ASP A 110 9.23 -12.67 2.99
CA ASP A 110 9.84 -12.09 1.80
C ASP A 110 10.93 -11.10 2.23
N ARG A 111 12.01 -10.98 1.44
CA ARG A 111 13.11 -10.06 1.76
C ARG A 111 12.64 -8.62 1.62
N ARG A 112 13.37 -7.71 2.27
CA ARG A 112 13.21 -6.28 2.00
C ARG A 112 13.82 -5.93 0.63
N PRO A 113 13.12 -5.16 -0.22
CA PRO A 113 13.75 -4.57 -1.39
C PRO A 113 14.86 -3.61 -0.95
N SER A 114 15.93 -3.56 -1.72
CA SER A 114 17.04 -2.63 -1.52
C SER A 114 16.62 -1.19 -1.86
N PRO A 115 17.36 -0.18 -1.37
CA PRO A 115 17.13 1.22 -1.76
C PRO A 115 17.19 1.44 -3.27
N GLN A 116 18.02 0.69 -4.00
CA GLN A 116 18.15 0.77 -5.45
C GLN A 116 16.91 0.21 -6.16
N GLU A 117 16.36 -0.92 -5.70
CA GLU A 117 15.09 -1.44 -6.24
C GLU A 117 13.94 -0.47 -6.02
N VAL A 118 13.87 0.15 -4.83
CA VAL A 118 12.88 1.19 -4.52
C VAL A 118 13.08 2.40 -5.43
N ALA A 119 14.32 2.85 -5.64
CA ALA A 119 14.63 3.98 -6.52
C ALA A 119 14.20 3.72 -7.98
N LEU A 120 14.41 2.50 -8.50
CA LEU A 120 13.95 2.12 -9.84
C LEU A 120 12.42 2.13 -9.97
N CYS A 121 11.70 1.81 -8.90
CA CYS A 121 10.23 1.75 -8.91
C CYS A 121 9.55 3.07 -8.51
N ARG A 122 10.29 4.00 -7.88
CA ARG A 122 9.78 5.27 -7.35
C ARG A 122 9.02 6.11 -8.39
N PRO A 123 9.50 6.28 -9.65
CA PRO A 123 8.78 7.10 -10.63
C PRO A 123 7.35 6.63 -10.89
N TYR A 124 7.09 5.31 -10.82
CA TYR A 124 5.73 4.78 -10.96
C TYR A 124 4.84 5.16 -9.79
N LEU A 125 5.35 5.11 -8.55
CA LEU A 125 4.57 5.46 -7.37
C LEU A 125 4.23 6.96 -7.36
N GLU A 126 5.19 7.80 -7.71
CA GLU A 126 4.99 9.25 -7.80
C GLU A 126 3.96 9.60 -8.87
N GLU A 127 4.00 8.91 -10.02
CA GLU A 127 3.03 9.11 -11.08
C GLU A 127 1.63 8.58 -10.72
N GLU A 128 1.53 7.44 -10.02
CA GLU A 128 0.27 6.95 -9.45
C GLU A 128 -0.35 7.99 -8.51
N ILE A 129 0.42 8.53 -7.56
CA ILE A 129 -0.06 9.55 -6.62
C ILE A 129 -0.52 10.81 -7.37
N ARG A 130 0.28 11.27 -8.34
CA ARG A 130 -0.03 12.45 -9.14
C ARG A 130 -1.32 12.29 -9.96
N LEU A 131 -1.52 11.12 -10.57
CA LEU A 131 -2.69 10.84 -11.41
C LEU A 131 -3.94 10.55 -10.57
N LEU A 132 -3.81 9.87 -9.43
CA LEU A 132 -4.95 9.48 -8.59
C LEU A 132 -5.43 10.63 -7.70
N GLN A 133 -4.51 11.47 -7.21
CA GLN A 133 -4.77 12.48 -6.16
C GLN A 133 -5.63 11.89 -5.01
N PRO A 134 -5.17 10.79 -4.37
CA PRO A 134 -5.98 10.06 -3.42
C PRO A 134 -6.31 10.93 -2.20
N LYS A 135 -7.50 10.78 -1.63
CA LYS A 135 -7.84 11.53 -0.40
C LYS A 135 -7.13 10.94 0.82
N VAL A 136 -7.00 9.62 0.87
CA VAL A 136 -6.35 8.88 1.96
C VAL A 136 -5.28 7.96 1.40
N VAL A 137 -4.11 7.95 2.03
CA VAL A 137 -3.00 7.05 1.71
C VAL A 137 -2.69 6.18 2.92
N LEU A 138 -2.93 4.87 2.81
CA LEU A 138 -2.62 3.89 3.85
C LEU A 138 -1.18 3.41 3.67
N LEU A 139 -0.31 3.75 4.61
CA LEU A 139 1.10 3.34 4.60
C LEU A 139 1.27 2.09 5.45
N VAL A 140 1.36 0.93 4.80
CA VAL A 140 1.26 -0.37 5.47
C VAL A 140 2.65 -0.95 5.77
N GLY A 141 3.03 -0.87 7.04
CA GLY A 141 4.28 -1.40 7.58
C GLY A 141 5.44 -0.42 7.51
N THR A 142 6.51 -0.75 8.26
CA THR A 142 7.64 0.16 8.51
C THR A 142 8.26 0.75 7.25
N MET A 143 8.51 -0.05 6.19
CA MET A 143 9.14 0.48 4.99
C MET A 143 8.28 1.51 4.27
N ALA A 144 6.96 1.28 4.17
CA ALA A 144 6.04 2.24 3.56
C ALA A 144 5.93 3.52 4.41
N ILE A 145 5.88 3.38 5.73
CA ILE A 145 5.88 4.53 6.66
C ILE A 145 7.16 5.34 6.51
N GLU A 146 8.32 4.70 6.59
CA GLU A 146 9.62 5.39 6.53
C GLU A 146 9.88 6.05 5.18
N ALA A 147 9.30 5.52 4.10
CA ALA A 147 9.41 6.14 2.77
C ALA A 147 8.73 7.53 2.70
N PHE A 148 7.78 7.83 3.59
CA PHE A 148 7.05 9.10 3.63
C PHE A 148 7.39 9.96 4.85
N PHE A 149 7.64 9.34 6.01
CA PHE A 149 7.90 10.02 7.29
C PHE A 149 9.40 10.11 7.64
N GLY A 150 10.28 9.45 6.87
CA GLY A 150 11.66 9.24 7.29
C GLY A 150 11.77 8.19 8.39
N LYS A 151 12.97 8.01 8.95
CA LYS A 151 13.19 7.05 10.04
C LYS A 151 12.45 7.51 11.30
N VAL A 152 11.44 6.74 11.71
CA VAL A 152 10.56 7.04 12.84
C VAL A 152 10.22 5.77 13.61
N ARG A 153 9.87 5.90 14.90
CA ARG A 153 9.34 4.75 15.65
C ARG A 153 7.86 4.59 15.35
N LEU A 154 7.40 3.33 15.22
CA LEU A 154 6.02 3.05 14.84
C LEU A 154 5.02 3.62 15.85
N GLU A 155 5.34 3.57 17.14
CA GLU A 155 4.52 4.12 18.22
C GLU A 155 4.36 5.64 18.20
N GLU A 156 5.20 6.37 17.46
CA GLU A 156 5.12 7.83 17.33
C GLU A 156 4.13 8.26 16.24
N VAL A 157 3.85 7.37 15.27
CA VAL A 157 3.10 7.72 14.05
C VAL A 157 1.84 6.87 13.85
N ILE A 158 1.78 5.65 14.39
CA ILE A 158 0.53 4.86 14.38
C ILE A 158 -0.43 5.44 15.42
N GLY A 159 -1.69 5.64 15.04
CA GLY A 159 -2.69 6.34 15.84
C GLY A 159 -2.80 7.83 15.51
N THR A 160 -1.90 8.36 14.68
CA THR A 160 -1.91 9.74 14.17
C THR A 160 -1.92 9.73 12.64
N TYR A 161 -1.91 10.91 12.02
CA TYR A 161 -1.81 11.07 10.57
C TYR A 161 -1.06 12.37 10.23
N GLU A 162 -0.56 12.46 9.00
CA GLU A 162 -0.01 13.71 8.45
C GLU A 162 -0.86 14.13 7.24
N GLU A 163 -1.18 15.41 7.13
CA GLU A 163 -1.73 15.98 5.90
C GLU A 163 -0.59 16.51 5.03
N ARG A 164 -0.50 16.01 3.80
CA ARG A 164 0.52 16.43 2.83
C ARG A 164 -0.10 16.57 1.45
N ASP A 165 0.02 17.75 0.85
CA ASP A 165 -0.52 18.06 -0.48
C ASP A 165 -2.02 17.70 -0.63
N GLY A 166 -2.81 17.90 0.43
CA GLY A 166 -4.24 17.58 0.50
C GLY A 166 -4.59 16.10 0.73
N MET A 167 -3.58 15.23 0.79
CA MET A 167 -3.71 13.81 1.11
C MET A 167 -3.56 13.57 2.61
N LEU A 168 -4.33 12.63 3.15
CA LEU A 168 -4.19 12.17 4.53
C LEU A 168 -3.34 10.90 4.56
N LEU A 169 -2.10 11.03 5.02
CA LEU A 169 -1.15 9.92 5.15
C LEU A 169 -1.39 9.22 6.49
N LEU A 170 -1.83 7.97 6.43
CA LEU A 170 -2.21 7.18 7.60
C LEU A 170 -1.28 5.97 7.78
N PRO A 171 -0.38 6.00 8.78
CA PRO A 171 0.48 4.87 9.13
C PRO A 171 -0.32 3.70 9.70
N LEU A 172 -0.10 2.51 9.14
CA LEU A 172 -0.61 1.24 9.67
C LEU A 172 0.55 0.29 9.98
N PRO A 173 0.48 -0.47 11.08
CA PRO A 173 1.45 -1.53 11.31
C PRO A 173 1.32 -2.59 10.21
N HIS A 174 2.38 -3.38 10.00
CA HIS A 174 2.30 -4.45 9.02
C HIS A 174 1.25 -5.50 9.47
N PRO A 175 0.26 -5.87 8.63
CA PRO A 175 -0.86 -6.72 9.01
C PRO A 175 -0.51 -8.21 9.04
N SER A 176 0.73 -8.56 9.41
CA SER A 176 1.19 -9.95 9.50
C SER A 176 1.48 -10.36 10.94
N GLY A 177 1.18 -11.60 11.29
CA GLY A 177 1.63 -12.21 12.56
C GLY A 177 3.13 -12.48 12.68
N VAL A 178 3.95 -12.09 11.68
CA VAL A 178 5.41 -12.19 11.75
C VAL A 178 5.97 -11.14 12.72
N SER A 179 5.40 -9.94 12.72
CA SER A 179 5.76 -8.90 13.69
C SER A 179 5.03 -9.15 15.01
N ARG A 180 5.77 -9.12 16.12
CA ARG A 180 5.20 -9.18 17.48
C ARG A 180 4.72 -7.81 17.97
N TRP A 181 4.79 -6.76 17.16
CA TRP A 181 4.46 -5.39 17.58
C TRP A 181 3.04 -5.30 18.16
N LEU A 182 2.06 -5.95 17.53
CA LEU A 182 0.67 -6.00 18.00
C LEU A 182 0.42 -6.92 19.20
N ASN A 183 1.44 -7.62 19.72
CA ASN A 183 1.29 -8.39 20.96
C ASN A 183 1.23 -7.48 22.19
N ASP A 184 1.75 -6.25 22.08
CA ASP A 184 1.67 -5.25 23.14
C ASP A 184 0.26 -4.60 23.17
N PRO A 185 -0.46 -4.65 24.30
CA PRO A 185 -1.76 -3.98 24.44
C PRO A 185 -1.72 -2.47 24.15
N ALA A 186 -0.62 -1.78 24.42
CA ALA A 186 -0.48 -0.36 24.10
C ALA A 186 -0.50 -0.13 22.58
N HIS A 187 0.19 -0.97 21.81
CA HIS A 187 0.19 -0.92 20.35
C HIS A 187 -1.17 -1.30 19.74
N GLN A 188 -1.91 -2.20 20.38
CA GLN A 188 -3.30 -2.49 19.98
C GLN A 188 -4.19 -1.25 20.14
N LYS A 189 -4.01 -0.45 21.19
CA LYS A 189 -4.74 0.83 21.35
C LYS A 189 -4.40 1.82 20.23
N LEU A 190 -3.14 1.93 19.82
CA LEU A 190 -2.74 2.78 18.70
C LEU A 190 -3.39 2.32 17.37
N LEU A 191 -3.47 1.01 17.14
CA LEU A 191 -4.23 0.47 16.00
C LEU A 191 -5.71 0.86 16.09
N GLN A 192 -6.35 0.70 17.25
CA GLN A 192 -7.77 1.07 17.42
C GLN A 192 -8.01 2.58 17.18
N GLN A 193 -7.10 3.44 17.64
CA GLN A 193 -7.14 4.88 17.32
C GLN A 193 -7.05 5.12 15.80
N THR A 194 -6.15 4.42 15.11
CA THR A 194 -6.00 4.48 13.64
C THR A 194 -7.30 4.06 12.93
N LEU A 195 -7.94 2.99 13.39
CA LEU A 195 -9.23 2.53 12.82
C LEU A 195 -10.37 3.50 13.12
N GLY A 196 -10.33 4.17 14.28
CA GLY A 196 -11.26 5.26 14.61
C GLY A 196 -11.17 6.44 13.63
N LEU A 197 -9.94 6.86 13.27
CA LEU A 197 -9.72 7.87 12.25
C LEU A 197 -10.31 7.45 10.89
N LEU A 198 -10.02 6.22 10.45
CA LEU A 198 -10.58 5.67 9.21
C LEU A 198 -12.11 5.62 9.21
N SER A 199 -12.71 5.23 10.33
CA SER A 199 -14.17 5.16 10.48
C SER A 199 -14.80 6.55 10.36
N SER A 200 -14.21 7.56 10.99
CA SER A 200 -14.64 8.95 10.84
C SER A 200 -14.51 9.43 9.39
N TRP A 201 -13.36 9.22 8.76
CA TRP A 201 -13.09 9.65 7.39
C TRP A 201 -13.93 8.97 6.33
N ARG A 202 -14.30 7.70 6.54
CA ARG A 202 -15.25 6.99 5.68
C ARG A 202 -16.56 7.77 5.54
N VAL A 203 -17.08 8.29 6.66
CA VAL A 203 -18.30 9.10 6.67
C VAL A 203 -18.01 10.50 6.11
N THR A 204 -16.98 11.19 6.61
CA THR A 204 -16.67 12.58 6.25
C THR A 204 -16.36 12.75 4.76
N PHE A 205 -15.65 11.80 4.16
CA PHE A 205 -15.22 11.90 2.76
C PHE A 205 -16.06 11.03 1.82
N ALA A 206 -17.05 10.30 2.32
CA ALA A 206 -17.86 9.33 1.57
C ALA A 206 -16.97 8.33 0.81
N LEU A 207 -16.12 7.64 1.57
CA LEU A 207 -15.23 6.57 1.08
C LEU A 207 -15.95 5.22 1.03
#